data_AF-A0A447N0D9-F1
#
_entry.id   AF-A0A447N0D9-F1
#
_cell.length_a   1.000
_cell.length_b   1.000
_cell.length_c   1.000
_cell.angle_alpha   90.00
_cell.angle_beta   90.00
_cell.angle_gamma   90.00
#
_symmetry.space_group_name_H-M   'P 1'
#
loop_
_entity.id
_entity.type
_entity.pdbx_description
1 polymer ?
#
loop_
_entity_poly.entity_id
_entity_poly.type
_entity_poly.pdbx_seq_one_letter_code
_entity_poly.pdbx_strand_id
1 'polypeptide(L)' 'MTKIIAVTACPSGVAHTYMAAEALESAAKAKGWDVKVETQGSIGLENELTAEDVASADMVIFD' A
#
# COMPACT_ATOMS: atom_id res chain seq x y z
N MET A 1 -4.00 17.31 3.78
CA MET A 1 -3.91 16.45 2.57
C MET A 1 -4.18 15.04 3.07
N THR A 2 -5.10 14.30 2.46
CA THR A 2 -5.48 12.97 2.96
C THR A 2 -4.30 12.01 2.79
N LYS A 3 -3.96 11.28 3.85
CA LYS A 3 -2.89 10.27 3.86
C LYS A 3 -3.50 8.89 4.04
N ILE A 4 -3.24 8.00 3.09
CA ILE A 4 -3.69 6.60 3.16
C ILE A 4 -2.49 5.67 3.26
N ILE A 5 -2.67 4.55 3.91
CA ILE A 5 -1.70 3.45 3.88
C ILE A 5 -2.39 2.19 3.38
N ALA A 6 -1.63 1.30 2.74
CA ALA A 6 -2.17 0.05 2.27
C ALA A 6 -1.19 -1.10 2.47
N VAL A 7 -1.73 -2.30 2.60
CA VAL A 7 -0.99 -3.56 2.52
C VAL A 7 -1.58 -4.37 1.37
N THR A 8 -0.76 -4.77 0.42
CA THR A 8 -1.17 -5.69 -0.66
C THR A 8 -0.49 -7.04 -0.49
N ALA A 9 -1.24 -8.14 -0.61
CA ALA A 9 -0.71 -9.48 -0.37
C ALA A 9 -1.43 -10.56 -1.20
N CYS A 10 -0.77 -11.07 -2.25
CA CYS A 10 -1.26 -12.21 -3.01
C CYS A 10 -0.49 -13.50 -2.64
N PRO A 11 -1.16 -14.57 -2.16
CA PRO A 11 -0.49 -15.81 -1.79
C PRO A 11 0.12 -16.56 -2.98
N SER A 12 -0.33 -16.25 -4.21
CA SER A 12 0.15 -16.90 -5.43
C SER A 12 1.48 -16.34 -5.96
N GLY A 13 1.97 -15.22 -5.41
CA GLY A 13 3.22 -14.60 -5.83
C GLY A 13 3.13 -13.07 -5.88
N VAL A 14 4.13 -12.44 -6.50
CA VAL A 14 4.29 -10.97 -6.44
C VAL A 14 3.55 -10.17 -7.51
N ALA A 15 3.10 -10.81 -8.58
CA ALA A 15 2.52 -10.10 -9.72
C ALA A 15 1.28 -9.29 -9.33
N HIS A 16 0.29 -9.93 -8.70
CA HIS A 16 -0.92 -9.22 -8.26
C HIS A 16 -0.63 -8.27 -7.08
N THR A 17 0.30 -8.61 -6.20
CA THR A 17 0.75 -7.72 -5.12
C THR A 17 1.23 -6.36 -5.67
N TYR A 18 2.10 -6.38 -6.69
CA TYR A 18 2.61 -5.14 -7.30
C TYR A 18 1.56 -4.43 -8.16
N MET A 19 0.73 -5.17 -8.90
CA MET A 19 -0.35 -4.58 -9.70
C MET A 19 -1.35 -3.82 -8.81
N ALA A 20 -1.71 -4.39 -7.66
CA ALA A 20 -2.57 -3.75 -6.68
C ALA A 20 -1.91 -2.49 -6.09
N ALA A 21 -0.62 -2.57 -5.73
CA ALA A 21 0.11 -1.43 -5.19
C ALA A 21 0.16 -0.26 -6.20
N GLU A 22 0.51 -0.53 -7.45
CA GLU A 22 0.57 0.49 -8.51
C GLU A 22 -0.82 1.11 -8.79
N ALA A 23 -1.88 0.30 -8.74
CA ALA A 23 -3.26 0.77 -8.91
C ALA A 23 -3.68 1.71 -7.77
N LEU A 24 -3.34 1.37 -6.52
CA LEU A 24 -3.60 2.21 -5.35
C LEU A 24 -2.81 3.52 -5.41
N GLU A 25 -1.53 3.45 -5.76
CA GLU A 25 -0.68 4.63 -5.94
C GLU A 25 -1.22 5.58 -7.01
N SER A 26 -1.62 5.03 -8.15
CA SER A 26 -2.22 5.79 -9.25
C SER A 26 -3.54 6.45 -8.84
N ALA A 27 -4.41 5.72 -8.12
CA ALA A 27 -5.69 6.24 -7.64
C ALA A 27 -5.53 7.36 -6.60
N ALA A 28 -4.60 7.19 -5.65
CA ALA A 28 -4.29 8.21 -4.65
C ALA A 28 -3.73 9.47 -5.29
N LYS A 29 -2.77 9.31 -6.22
CA LYS A 29 -2.20 10.43 -6.99
C LYS A 29 -3.26 11.18 -7.78
N ALA A 30 -4.19 10.47 -8.43
CA ALA A 30 -5.31 11.08 -9.16
C ALA A 30 -6.25 11.91 -8.26
N LYS A 31 -6.31 11.58 -6.96
CA LYS A 31 -7.09 12.33 -5.95
C LYS A 31 -6.27 13.39 -5.20
N GLY A 32 -4.96 13.49 -5.48
CA GLY A 32 -4.06 14.38 -4.73
C GLY A 32 -3.88 13.95 -3.27
N TRP A 33 -3.92 12.64 -3.00
CA TRP A 33 -3.69 12.05 -1.69
C TRP A 33 -2.26 11.55 -1.58
N ASP A 34 -1.74 11.52 -0.35
CA ASP A 34 -0.49 10.84 -0.03
C ASP A 34 -0.79 9.36 0.25
N VAL A 35 0.11 8.48 -0.19
CA VAL A 35 -0.06 7.04 -0.06
C VAL A 35 1.27 6.34 0.18
N LYS A 36 1.27 5.38 1.10
CA LYS A 36 2.34 4.40 1.26
C LYS A 36 1.75 3.00 1.20
N VAL A 37 2.30 2.15 0.33
CA VAL A 37 1.85 0.76 0.17
C VAL A 37 2.97 -0.18 0.58
N GLU A 38 2.71 -1.04 1.56
CA GLU A 38 3.55 -2.19 1.87
C GLU A 38 3.10 -3.39 1.04
N THR A 39 4.06 -4.09 0.45
CA THR A 39 3.79 -5.25 -0.38
C THR A 39 4.29 -6.50 0.32
N GLN A 40 3.42 -7.49 0.51
CA GLN A 40 3.75 -8.78 1.12
C GLN A 40 3.60 -9.89 0.07
N GLY A 41 4.73 -10.38 -0.43
CA GLY A 41 4.74 -11.39 -1.49
C GLY A 41 5.58 -12.60 -1.13
N SER A 42 5.74 -13.51 -2.09
CA SER A 42 6.62 -14.68 -1.95
C SER A 42 8.11 -14.33 -1.75
N ILE A 43 8.49 -13.07 -1.99
CA ILE A 43 9.86 -12.55 -1.83
C ILE A 43 10.06 -11.93 -0.43
N GLY A 44 8.98 -11.68 0.31
CA GLY A 44 9.00 -11.04 1.63
C GLY A 44 8.18 -9.75 1.69
N LEU A 45 8.52 -8.92 2.67
CA LEU A 45 7.95 -7.59 2.89
C LEU A 45 8.81 -6.55 2.17
N GLU A 46 8.17 -5.60 1.49
CA GLU A 46 8.82 -4.41 0.94
C GLU A 46 7.99 -3.17 1.31
N ASN A 47 8.66 -2.02 1.46
CA ASN A 47 8.04 -0.76 1.87
C ASN A 47 7.27 -0.83 3.21
N GLU A 48 7.82 -1.60 4.15
CA GLU A 48 7.20 -1.88 5.46
C GLU A 48 6.65 -0.60 6.13
N LEU A 49 5.40 -0.68 6.58
CA LEU A 49 4.70 0.36 7.31
C LEU A 49 5.25 0.46 8.72
N THR A 50 5.55 1.68 9.13
CA THR A 50 6.00 1.98 10.49
C THR A 50 4.81 2.31 11.39
N ALA A 51 5.03 2.30 12.71
CA ALA A 51 4.04 2.78 13.65
C ALA A 51 3.65 4.25 13.40
N GLU A 52 4.57 5.08 12.91
CA GLU A 52 4.29 6.47 12.53
C GLU A 52 3.41 6.57 11.27
N ASP A 53 3.59 5.66 10.31
CA ASP A 53 2.72 5.59 9.14
C ASP A 53 1.28 5.29 9.55
N VAL A 54 1.09 4.33 10.46
CA VAL A 54 -0.23 3.97 11.01
C VAL A 54 -0.81 5.13 11.82
N ALA A 55 -0.01 5.79 12.66
CA ALA A 55 -0.49 6.89 13.50
C ALA A 55 -0.88 8.14 12.70
N SER A 56 -0.28 8.34 11.52
CA SER A 56 -0.51 9.51 10.65
C SER A 56 -1.50 9.26 9.52
N ALA A 57 -1.99 8.02 9.35
CA ALA A 57 -2.92 7.67 8.28
C ALA A 57 -4.37 8.04 8.64
N ASP A 58 -5.08 8.60 7.68
CA ASP A 58 -6.53 8.82 7.77
C ASP A 58 -7.31 7.52 7.50
N MET A 59 -6.76 6.63 6.66
CA MET A 59 -7.40 5.38 6.23
C MET A 59 -6.37 4.28 5.95
N VAL A 60 -6.79 3.03 6.14
CA VAL A 60 -6.02 1.82 5.82
C VAL A 60 -6.77 0.95 4.82
N ILE A 61 -6.06 0.41 3.83
CA ILE A 61 -6.60 -0.53 2.84
C ILE A 61 -5.84 -1.86 2.96
N PHE A 62 -6.56 -2.98 2.94
CA PHE A 62 -5.99 -4.33 2.86
C PHE A 62 -6.49 -4.98 1.58
N ASP A 63 -5.57 -5.44 0.74
CA ASP A 63 -5.86 -6.15 -0.52
C ASP A 63 -5.11 -7.49 -0.60
#